data_AF-A0AAF0FCQ7-F1
#
_entry.id   AF-A0AAF0FCQ7-F1
#
_cell.length_a   1.000
_cell.length_b   1.000
_cell.length_c   1.000
_cell.angle_alpha   90.00
_cell.angle_beta   90.00
_cell.angle_gamma   90.00
#
_symmetry.space_group_name_H-M   'P 1'
#
loop_
_entity.id
_entity.type
_entity.pdbx_description
1 polymer ?
#
loop_
_entity_poly.entity_id
_entity_poly.type
_entity_poly.pdbx_seq_one_letter_code
_entity_poly.pdbx_strand_id
1 'polypeptide(L)'
;MPDGYLNDESERLMQQTTEADTEPSMRTLILANNGTRAAWLQAGALGLLLSIWFLVIYSSGGHVPFALYHPLFISVGLFFLLQGLLVLQPTSTPSAKRVGLVAHQLLIFVLGLPLISIGVWIMWHAHSKPGAKHFISLHGILGGVLFVLLWIQALFGLSTVYSGGQLYGSMSRAKGLWKYHRCVEYVNTFSISGYAIAVLLASEIMLALWNTTWGQKVTSTPAAMLLSFVVFGVGYKVARRVQVTKLGMTQAGP
;
A
#
# COMPACT_ATOMS: atom_id res chain seq x y z
N MET A 1 43.99 3.68 -39.53
CA MET A 1 43.03 2.88 -38.74
C MET A 1 41.69 2.99 -39.46
N PRO A 2 40.88 1.94 -39.58
CA PRO A 2 39.65 2.03 -40.36
C PRO A 2 38.58 2.80 -39.57
N ASP A 3 38.09 3.90 -40.15
CA ASP A 3 37.12 4.85 -39.59
C ASP A 3 35.75 4.25 -39.19
N GLY A 4 35.51 2.96 -39.47
CA GLY A 4 34.23 2.29 -39.17
C GLY A 4 34.04 1.88 -37.71
N TYR A 5 35.12 1.66 -36.94
CA TYR A 5 35.01 1.11 -35.58
C TYR A 5 34.48 2.13 -34.56
N LEU A 6 34.79 3.42 -34.74
CA LEU A 6 34.32 4.51 -33.88
C LEU A 6 32.84 4.85 -34.11
N ASN A 7 32.35 4.64 -35.34
CA ASN A 7 30.94 4.87 -35.68
C ASN A 7 30.05 3.76 -35.09
N ASP A 8 30.46 2.50 -35.16
CA ASP A 8 29.68 1.39 -34.57
C ASP A 8 29.62 1.48 -33.03
N GLU A 9 30.71 1.89 -32.39
CA GLU A 9 30.74 2.05 -30.93
C GLU A 9 29.91 3.26 -30.48
N SER A 10 29.99 4.39 -31.19
CA SER A 10 29.17 5.57 -30.89
C SER A 10 27.69 5.35 -31.19
N GLU A 11 27.33 4.65 -32.27
CA GLU A 11 25.94 4.26 -32.56
C GLU A 11 25.39 3.28 -31.52
N ARG A 12 26.18 2.30 -31.09
CA ARG A 12 25.80 1.40 -29.98
C ARG A 12 25.62 2.15 -28.68
N LEU A 13 26.51 3.07 -28.34
CA LEU A 13 26.40 3.90 -27.14
C LEU A 13 25.20 4.84 -27.23
N MET A 14 24.89 5.38 -28.40
CA MET A 14 23.69 6.19 -28.62
C MET A 14 22.41 5.36 -28.55
N GLN A 15 22.37 4.14 -29.10
CA GLN A 15 21.24 3.24 -28.94
C GLN A 15 21.05 2.82 -27.48
N GLN A 16 22.15 2.53 -26.77
CA GLN A 16 22.13 2.12 -25.37
C GLN A 16 21.69 3.27 -24.45
N THR A 17 22.07 4.53 -24.73
CA THR A 17 21.54 5.70 -24.02
C THR A 17 20.07 5.95 -24.37
N THR A 18 19.67 5.78 -25.63
CA THR A 18 18.28 5.96 -26.07
C THR A 18 17.34 4.92 -25.43
N GLU A 19 17.78 3.66 -25.30
CA GLU A 19 17.05 2.60 -24.58
C GLU A 19 17.05 2.78 -23.05
N ALA A 20 18.12 3.32 -22.47
CA ALA A 20 18.21 3.58 -21.04
C ALA A 20 17.35 4.78 -20.59
N ASP A 21 17.13 5.76 -21.47
CA ASP A 21 16.36 6.98 -21.20
C ASP A 21 14.91 6.95 -21.70
N THR A 22 14.46 5.89 -22.37
CA THR A 22 13.06 5.80 -22.78
C THR A 22 12.15 5.69 -21.56
N GLU A 23 11.28 6.68 -21.32
CA GLU A 23 10.35 6.63 -20.20
C GLU A 23 9.41 5.41 -20.35
N PRO A 24 9.38 4.47 -19.39
CA PRO A 24 8.48 3.34 -19.50
C PRO A 24 7.04 3.84 -19.37
N SER A 25 6.15 3.36 -20.23
CA SER A 25 4.72 3.69 -20.09
C SER A 25 4.20 3.26 -18.71
N MET A 26 3.28 4.04 -18.15
CA MET A 26 2.65 3.71 -16.86
C MET A 26 2.04 2.30 -16.86
N ARG A 27 1.40 1.92 -17.97
CA ARG A 27 0.84 0.58 -18.15
C ARG A 27 1.92 -0.50 -18.05
N THR A 28 3.05 -0.32 -18.75
CA THR A 28 4.16 -1.28 -18.71
C THR A 28 4.70 -1.44 -17.29
N LEU A 29 4.85 -0.33 -16.56
CA LEU A 29 5.35 -0.35 -15.19
C LEU A 29 4.39 -1.08 -14.23
N ILE A 30 3.09 -0.78 -14.31
CA ILE A 30 2.06 -1.47 -13.50
C ILE A 30 2.03 -2.96 -13.83
N LEU A 31 1.99 -3.34 -15.11
CA LEU A 31 1.96 -4.76 -15.50
C LEU A 31 3.21 -5.52 -15.03
N ALA A 32 4.39 -4.90 -15.12
CA ALA A 32 5.62 -5.52 -14.67
C ALA A 32 5.67 -5.68 -13.14
N ASN A 33 5.38 -4.60 -12.40
CA ASN A 33 5.60 -4.57 -10.95
C ASN A 33 4.43 -5.16 -10.15
N ASN A 34 3.20 -4.97 -10.63
CA ASN A 34 2.00 -5.47 -9.98
C ASN A 34 1.55 -6.82 -10.58
N GLY A 35 1.88 -7.11 -11.83
CA GLY A 35 1.52 -8.37 -12.49
C GLY A 35 2.53 -9.49 -12.24
N THR A 36 3.30 -9.86 -13.26
CA THR A 36 4.12 -11.10 -13.27
C THR A 36 5.08 -11.19 -12.10
N ARG A 37 5.78 -10.10 -11.76
CA ARG A 37 6.73 -10.10 -10.64
C ARG A 37 6.04 -10.32 -9.31
N ALA A 38 4.78 -9.92 -9.17
CA ALA A 38 4.02 -9.96 -7.93
C ALA A 38 2.86 -10.99 -7.96
N ALA A 39 2.88 -11.96 -8.88
CA ALA A 39 1.78 -12.92 -9.08
C ALA A 39 1.28 -13.58 -7.78
N TRP A 40 2.20 -14.03 -6.91
CA TRP A 40 1.83 -14.60 -5.60
C TRP A 40 1.19 -13.59 -4.64
N LEU A 41 1.66 -12.34 -4.65
CA LEU A 41 1.05 -11.27 -3.87
C LEU A 41 -0.35 -10.95 -4.37
N GLN A 42 -0.53 -10.89 -5.69
CA GLN A 42 -1.84 -10.68 -6.30
C GLN A 42 -2.78 -11.84 -5.99
N ALA A 43 -2.33 -13.08 -6.09
CA ALA A 43 -3.14 -14.25 -5.75
C ALA A 43 -3.63 -14.19 -4.30
N GLY A 44 -2.75 -13.88 -3.34
CA GLY A 44 -3.12 -13.73 -1.93
C GLY A 44 -4.06 -12.54 -1.70
N ALA A 45 -3.77 -11.38 -2.28
CA ALA A 45 -4.58 -10.18 -2.11
C ALA A 45 -5.97 -10.30 -2.76
N LEU A 46 -6.05 -10.86 -3.98
CA LEU A 46 -7.31 -11.17 -4.64
C LEU A 46 -8.06 -12.28 -3.92
N GLY A 47 -7.38 -13.31 -3.44
CA GLY A 47 -7.99 -14.37 -2.63
C GLY A 47 -8.65 -13.81 -1.38
N LEU A 48 -7.98 -12.90 -0.66
CA LEU A 48 -8.54 -12.21 0.49
C LEU A 48 -9.73 -11.32 0.11
N LEU A 49 -9.59 -10.51 -0.95
CA LEU A 49 -10.66 -9.65 -1.46
C LEU A 49 -11.90 -10.47 -1.80
N LEU A 50 -11.76 -11.51 -2.62
CA LEU A 50 -12.87 -12.38 -3.04
C LEU A 50 -13.48 -13.13 -1.86
N SER A 51 -12.67 -13.54 -0.88
CA SER A 51 -13.18 -14.19 0.34
C SER A 51 -14.07 -13.26 1.16
N ILE A 52 -13.68 -11.99 1.31
CA ILE A 52 -14.49 -10.99 2.03
C ILE A 52 -15.82 -10.77 1.30
N TRP A 53 -15.77 -10.59 -0.03
CA TRP A 53 -16.97 -10.42 -0.84
C TRP A 53 -17.89 -11.63 -0.77
N PHE A 54 -17.33 -12.84 -0.86
CA PHE A 54 -18.06 -14.08 -0.69
C PHE A 54 -18.75 -14.16 0.67
N LEU A 55 -18.01 -13.92 1.76
CA LEU A 55 -18.56 -13.97 3.13
C LEU A 55 -19.69 -12.95 3.32
N VAL A 56 -19.54 -11.73 2.80
CA VAL A 56 -20.59 -10.69 2.88
C VAL A 56 -21.85 -11.11 2.12
N ILE A 57 -21.71 -11.52 0.86
CA ILE A 57 -22.87 -11.88 0.02
C ILE A 57 -23.56 -13.14 0.54
N TYR A 58 -22.78 -14.17 0.89
CA TYR A 58 -23.29 -15.45 1.38
C TYR A 58 -24.01 -15.28 2.73
N SER A 59 -23.37 -14.62 3.71
CA SER A 59 -23.96 -14.46 5.04
C SER A 59 -25.18 -13.54 5.08
N SER A 60 -25.36 -12.70 4.05
CA SER A 60 -26.52 -11.82 3.90
C SER A 60 -27.63 -12.39 3.02
N GLY A 61 -27.49 -13.61 2.49
CA GLY A 61 -28.45 -14.19 1.55
C GLY A 61 -28.67 -13.31 0.30
N GLY A 62 -27.60 -12.62 -0.15
CA GLY A 62 -27.64 -11.69 -1.29
C GLY A 62 -28.13 -10.27 -0.97
N HIS A 63 -28.69 -10.01 0.22
CA HIS A 63 -29.24 -8.72 0.60
C HIS A 63 -28.30 -8.00 1.57
N VAL A 64 -27.26 -7.36 1.05
CA VAL A 64 -26.18 -6.75 1.84
C VAL A 64 -26.70 -5.59 2.71
N PRO A 65 -26.70 -5.72 4.06
CA PRO A 65 -27.07 -4.62 4.95
C PRO A 65 -26.08 -3.46 4.83
N PHE A 66 -26.53 -2.24 5.09
CA PHE A 66 -25.71 -1.02 4.95
C PHE A 66 -24.33 -1.13 5.65
N ALA A 67 -24.28 -1.65 6.87
CA ALA A 67 -23.03 -1.79 7.62
C ALA A 67 -22.03 -2.77 6.96
N LEU A 68 -22.51 -3.74 6.17
CA LEU A 68 -21.65 -4.72 5.49
C LEU A 68 -21.06 -4.19 4.17
N TYR A 69 -21.42 -2.99 3.73
CA TYR A 69 -20.64 -2.31 2.68
C TYR A 69 -19.27 -1.85 3.20
N HIS A 70 -19.10 -1.65 4.51
CA HIS A 70 -17.80 -1.34 5.12
C HIS A 70 -16.68 -2.31 4.69
N PRO A 71 -16.77 -3.63 4.96
CA PRO A 71 -15.71 -4.56 4.56
C PRO A 71 -15.52 -4.65 3.04
N LEU A 72 -16.56 -4.39 2.22
CA LEU A 72 -16.44 -4.35 0.75
C LEU A 72 -15.58 -3.16 0.29
N PHE A 73 -15.90 -1.95 0.76
CA PHE A 73 -15.15 -0.74 0.40
C PHE A 73 -13.74 -0.73 0.99
N ILE A 74 -13.58 -1.15 2.25
CA ILE A 74 -12.26 -1.28 2.88
C ILE A 74 -11.40 -2.28 2.11
N SER A 75 -11.91 -3.47 1.76
CA SER A 75 -11.10 -4.49 1.07
C SER A 75 -10.62 -4.04 -0.32
N VAL A 76 -11.46 -3.37 -1.11
CA VAL A 76 -11.03 -2.81 -2.41
C VAL A 76 -10.05 -1.65 -2.22
N GLY A 77 -10.27 -0.80 -1.22
CA GLY A 77 -9.35 0.28 -0.89
C GLY A 77 -7.96 -0.23 -0.47
N LEU A 78 -7.90 -1.25 0.39
CA LEU A 78 -6.66 -1.93 0.77
C LEU A 78 -5.97 -2.60 -0.42
N PHE A 79 -6.74 -3.18 -1.34
CA PHE A 79 -6.20 -3.74 -2.58
C PHE A 79 -5.48 -2.66 -3.40
N PHE A 80 -6.08 -1.48 -3.58
CA PHE A 80 -5.44 -0.36 -4.29
C PHE A 80 -4.28 0.27 -3.52
N LEU A 81 -4.30 0.30 -2.18
CA LEU A 81 -3.13 0.66 -1.38
C LEU A 81 -1.95 -0.28 -1.69
N LEU A 82 -2.20 -1.59 -1.73
CA LEU A 82 -1.18 -2.57 -2.09
C LEU A 82 -0.69 -2.35 -3.53
N GLN A 83 -1.59 -2.09 -4.49
CA GLN A 83 -1.18 -1.80 -5.87
C GLN A 83 -0.29 -0.55 -5.95
N GLY A 84 -0.63 0.51 -5.20
CA GLY A 84 0.17 1.72 -5.12
C GLY A 84 1.54 1.49 -4.48
N LEU A 85 1.67 0.56 -3.54
CA LEU A 85 2.97 0.17 -2.99
C LEU A 85 3.80 -0.62 -4.02
N LEU A 86 3.18 -1.59 -4.70
CA LEU A 86 3.87 -2.50 -5.61
C LEU A 86 4.41 -1.79 -6.85
N VAL A 87 3.72 -0.76 -7.37
CA VAL A 87 4.16 -0.07 -8.58
C VAL A 87 5.54 0.59 -8.41
N LEU A 88 5.93 0.90 -7.17
CA LEU A 88 7.24 1.45 -6.81
C LEU A 88 8.33 0.37 -6.61
N GLN A 89 8.01 -0.92 -6.76
CA GLN A 89 8.85 -2.04 -6.32
C GLN A 89 9.03 -3.14 -7.38
N PRO A 90 10.05 -3.06 -8.27
CA PRO A 90 11.14 -2.07 -8.31
C PRO A 90 10.98 -0.94 -9.34
N THR A 91 11.48 0.25 -9.00
CA THR A 91 11.81 1.33 -9.96
C THR A 91 13.30 1.68 -9.83
N SER A 92 14.10 1.38 -10.84
CA SER A 92 15.57 1.56 -10.82
C SER A 92 16.03 2.86 -11.49
N THR A 93 15.46 3.22 -12.64
CA THR A 93 15.82 4.43 -13.39
C THR A 93 15.11 5.69 -12.89
N PRO A 94 15.66 6.90 -13.12
CA PRO A 94 14.97 8.17 -12.80
C PRO A 94 13.60 8.29 -13.49
N SER A 95 13.50 7.92 -14.76
CA SER A 95 12.26 7.91 -15.54
C SER A 95 11.21 6.98 -14.92
N ALA A 96 11.57 5.73 -14.62
CA ALA A 96 10.67 4.78 -13.96
C ALA A 96 10.21 5.25 -12.57
N LYS A 97 11.07 5.93 -11.81
CA LYS A 97 10.71 6.50 -10.50
C LYS A 97 9.68 7.63 -10.63
N ARG A 98 9.81 8.49 -11.64
CA ARG A 98 8.85 9.57 -11.92
C ARG A 98 7.49 8.99 -12.31
N VAL A 99 7.45 8.09 -13.28
CA VAL A 99 6.21 7.44 -13.73
C VAL A 99 5.57 6.62 -12.59
N GLY A 100 6.38 5.88 -11.84
CA GLY A 100 5.94 5.11 -10.68
C GLY A 100 5.34 5.98 -9.58
N LEU A 101 5.90 7.16 -9.31
CA LEU A 101 5.35 8.11 -8.35
C LEU A 101 3.96 8.60 -8.76
N VAL A 102 3.77 8.95 -10.04
CA VAL A 102 2.46 9.35 -10.56
C VAL A 102 1.45 8.21 -10.43
N ALA A 103 1.84 6.99 -10.83
CA ALA A 103 0.98 5.81 -10.69
C ALA A 103 0.61 5.52 -9.23
N HIS A 104 1.58 5.63 -8.31
CA HIS A 104 1.36 5.52 -6.88
C HIS A 104 0.33 6.55 -6.40
N GLN A 105 0.51 7.82 -6.74
CA GLN A 105 -0.42 8.88 -6.34
C GLN A 105 -1.83 8.63 -6.87
N LEU A 106 -1.98 8.21 -8.13
CA LEU A 106 -3.29 7.88 -8.70
C LEU A 106 -3.94 6.71 -7.96
N LEU A 107 -3.22 5.61 -7.76
CA LEU A 107 -3.75 4.43 -7.08
C LEU A 107 -4.15 4.72 -5.62
N ILE A 108 -3.39 5.57 -4.93
CA ILE A 108 -3.65 5.93 -3.53
C ILE A 108 -4.76 6.99 -3.40
N PHE A 109 -4.67 8.12 -4.11
CA PHE A 109 -5.57 9.26 -3.92
C PHE A 109 -6.88 9.17 -4.70
N VAL A 110 -6.89 8.48 -5.85
CA VAL A 110 -8.12 8.36 -6.66
C VAL A 110 -8.92 7.13 -6.24
N LEU A 111 -8.24 6.07 -5.79
CA LEU A 111 -8.89 4.78 -5.50
C LEU A 111 -8.75 4.38 -4.03
N GLY A 112 -7.53 4.15 -3.54
CA GLY A 112 -7.28 3.59 -2.20
C GLY A 112 -7.93 4.37 -1.06
N LEU A 113 -7.51 5.63 -0.85
CA LEU A 113 -8.00 6.47 0.26
C LEU A 113 -9.46 6.88 0.14
N PRO A 114 -10.02 7.20 -1.05
CA PRO A 114 -11.46 7.45 -1.18
C PRO A 114 -12.30 6.24 -0.79
N LEU A 115 -11.95 5.03 -1.26
CA LEU A 115 -12.68 3.81 -0.92
C LEU A 115 -12.57 3.48 0.58
N ILE A 116 -11.39 3.66 1.17
CA ILE A 116 -11.22 3.49 2.62
C ILE A 116 -12.06 4.50 3.40
N SER A 117 -12.04 5.78 2.98
CA SER A 117 -12.86 6.83 3.61
C SER A 117 -14.35 6.51 3.54
N ILE A 118 -14.85 6.02 2.40
CA ILE A 118 -16.24 5.58 2.24
C ILE A 118 -16.54 4.42 3.19
N GLY A 119 -15.66 3.40 3.24
CA GLY A 119 -15.82 2.26 4.15
C GLY A 119 -15.88 2.69 5.62
N VAL A 120 -14.96 3.55 6.06
CA VAL A 120 -14.95 4.09 7.43
C VAL A 120 -16.22 4.91 7.70
N TRP A 121 -16.62 5.77 6.78
CA TRP A 121 -17.83 6.59 6.90
C TRP A 121 -19.09 5.75 7.02
N ILE A 122 -19.23 4.66 6.23
CA ILE A 122 -20.37 3.73 6.34
C ILE A 122 -20.50 3.19 7.76
N MET A 123 -19.40 2.72 8.35
CA MET A 123 -19.41 2.16 9.71
C MET A 123 -19.65 3.25 10.76
N TRP A 124 -19.06 4.44 10.57
CA TRP A 124 -19.32 5.60 11.41
C TRP A 124 -20.82 5.94 11.43
N HIS A 125 -21.43 6.10 10.26
CA HIS A 125 -22.84 6.42 10.12
C HIS A 125 -23.74 5.32 10.70
N ALA A 126 -23.41 4.04 10.47
CA ALA A 126 -24.14 2.92 11.04
C ALA A 126 -24.18 2.94 12.58
N HIS A 127 -23.13 3.47 13.22
CA HIS A 127 -23.01 3.63 14.67
C HIS A 127 -23.44 5.00 15.20
N SER A 128 -23.89 5.92 14.34
CA SER A 128 -24.45 7.22 14.75
C SER A 128 -25.95 7.17 15.06
N LYS A 129 -26.55 5.98 15.11
CA LYS A 129 -27.97 5.80 15.49
C LYS A 129 -28.16 6.06 16.99
N PRO A 130 -29.35 6.53 17.43
CA PRO A 130 -29.61 6.76 18.85
C PRO A 130 -29.29 5.55 19.72
N GLY A 131 -28.49 5.74 20.78
CA GLY A 131 -28.07 4.69 21.71
C GLY A 131 -26.92 3.80 21.24
N ALA A 132 -26.42 3.94 20.01
CA ALA A 132 -25.25 3.21 19.53
C ALA A 132 -23.94 3.84 20.04
N LYS A 133 -22.89 3.00 20.16
CA LYS A 133 -21.55 3.42 20.61
C LYS A 133 -20.54 3.23 19.48
N HIS A 134 -19.65 4.20 19.32
CA HIS A 134 -18.47 4.06 18.48
C HIS A 134 -17.34 3.31 19.21
N PHE A 135 -16.40 2.76 18.46
CA PHE A 135 -15.15 2.18 19.00
C PHE A 135 -15.34 1.09 20.06
N ILE A 136 -16.31 0.21 19.86
CA ILE A 136 -16.65 -0.88 20.80
C ILE A 136 -15.77 -2.14 20.66
N SER A 137 -14.83 -2.16 19.73
CA SER A 137 -13.96 -3.30 19.44
C SER A 137 -12.53 -2.82 19.16
N LEU A 138 -11.54 -3.70 19.35
CA LEU A 138 -10.15 -3.41 19.01
C LEU A 138 -10.00 -3.13 17.52
N HIS A 139 -10.74 -3.85 16.68
CA HIS A 139 -10.87 -3.56 15.25
C HIS A 139 -11.32 -2.11 15.01
N GLY A 140 -12.41 -1.67 15.66
CA GLY A 140 -12.89 -0.30 15.49
C GLY A 140 -11.88 0.76 15.94
N ILE A 141 -11.19 0.53 17.06
CA ILE A 141 -10.19 1.44 17.62
C ILE A 141 -8.96 1.51 16.70
N LEU A 142 -8.35 0.37 16.37
CA LEU A 142 -7.16 0.32 15.54
C LEU A 142 -7.46 0.79 14.11
N GLY A 143 -8.59 0.39 13.52
CA GLY A 143 -9.04 0.87 12.22
C GLY A 143 -9.23 2.39 12.17
N GLY A 144 -9.80 2.99 13.22
CA GLY A 144 -9.91 4.44 13.35
C GLY A 144 -8.54 5.15 13.43
N VAL A 145 -7.61 4.61 14.21
CA VAL A 145 -6.22 5.11 14.28
C VAL A 145 -5.54 4.99 12.92
N LEU A 146 -5.64 3.83 12.25
CA LEU A 146 -5.04 3.60 10.95
C LEU A 146 -5.60 4.52 9.87
N PHE A 147 -6.89 4.81 9.91
CA PHE A 147 -7.51 5.77 9.00
C PHE A 147 -6.84 7.15 9.10
N VAL A 148 -6.64 7.66 10.32
CA VAL A 148 -5.96 8.93 10.56
C VAL A 148 -4.50 8.87 10.11
N LEU A 149 -3.79 7.78 10.46
CA LEU A 149 -2.39 7.59 10.08
C LEU A 149 -2.19 7.53 8.56
N LEU A 150 -3.11 6.90 7.83
CA LEU A 150 -3.07 6.84 6.36
C LEU A 150 -3.19 8.22 5.74
N TRP A 151 -4.09 9.06 6.24
CA TRP A 151 -4.23 10.44 5.76
C TRP A 151 -3.02 11.31 6.14
N ILE A 152 -2.50 11.19 7.36
CA ILE A 152 -1.25 11.86 7.75
C ILE A 152 -0.11 11.45 6.81
N GLN A 153 0.01 10.15 6.51
CA GLN A 153 1.06 9.65 5.64
C GLN A 153 0.92 10.15 4.20
N ALA A 154 -0.32 10.21 3.70
CA ALA A 154 -0.63 10.72 2.37
C ALA A 154 -0.32 12.22 2.25
N LEU A 155 -0.74 13.02 3.22
CA LEU A 155 -0.49 14.47 3.27
C LEU A 155 1.01 14.76 3.42
N PHE A 156 1.71 14.00 4.26
CA PHE A 156 3.16 14.09 4.40
C PHE A 156 3.90 13.74 3.09
N GLY A 157 3.47 12.68 2.41
CA GLY A 157 3.99 12.35 1.07
C GLY A 157 3.78 13.50 0.09
N LEU A 158 2.56 14.04 0.03
CA LEU A 158 2.19 15.15 -0.86
C LEU A 158 3.02 16.41 -0.59
N SER A 159 3.16 16.81 0.68
CA SER A 159 3.91 17.99 1.08
C SER A 159 5.39 17.88 0.74
N THR A 160 6.00 16.70 0.87
CA THR A 160 7.42 16.51 0.49
C THR A 160 7.66 16.57 -1.02
N VAL A 161 6.64 16.28 -1.84
CA VAL A 161 6.73 16.32 -3.31
C VAL A 161 6.43 17.72 -3.85
N TYR A 162 5.38 18.39 -3.35
CA TYR A 162 4.84 19.59 -3.98
C TYR A 162 5.19 20.92 -3.29
N SER A 163 5.76 20.91 -2.08
CA SER A 163 6.12 22.17 -1.38
C SER A 163 7.35 22.88 -1.96
N GLY A 164 8.03 22.32 -2.96
CA GLY A 164 9.32 22.83 -3.44
C GLY A 164 10.42 22.88 -2.35
N GLY A 165 10.20 22.21 -1.21
CA GLY A 165 11.08 22.27 -0.05
C GLY A 165 10.81 23.44 0.91
N GLN A 166 9.86 24.33 0.62
CA GLN A 166 9.59 25.53 1.44
C GLN A 166 9.16 25.16 2.87
N LEU A 167 8.27 24.16 3.01
CA LEU A 167 7.82 23.65 4.31
C LEU A 167 8.94 22.99 5.13
N TYR A 168 10.07 22.69 4.49
CA TYR A 168 11.17 21.92 5.06
C TYR A 168 12.50 22.68 5.01
N GLY A 169 12.49 23.97 4.64
CA GLY A 169 13.67 24.82 4.50
C GLY A 169 14.53 24.58 3.24
N SER A 170 14.57 23.36 2.69
CA SER A 170 15.23 23.09 1.41
C SER A 170 14.70 21.84 0.71
N MET A 171 14.91 21.75 -0.60
CA MET A 171 14.58 20.56 -1.38
C MET A 171 15.38 19.33 -0.93
N SER A 172 16.65 19.53 -0.56
CA SER A 172 17.51 18.45 -0.03
C SER A 172 16.91 17.87 1.27
N ARG A 173 16.50 18.76 2.18
CA ARG A 173 15.86 18.36 3.44
C ARG A 173 14.52 17.64 3.20
N ALA A 174 13.67 18.15 2.31
CA ALA A 174 12.41 17.49 1.94
C ALA A 174 12.62 16.05 1.40
N LYS A 175 13.60 15.86 0.51
CA LYS A 175 13.97 14.53 0.00
C LYS A 175 14.52 13.61 1.09
N GLY A 176 15.30 14.15 2.03
CA GLY A 176 15.83 13.41 3.18
C GLY A 176 14.73 12.85 4.08
N LEU A 177 13.57 13.50 4.14
CA LEU A 177 12.42 13.08 4.94
C LEU A 177 11.62 11.91 4.33
N TRP A 178 11.83 11.58 3.04
CA TRP A 178 11.17 10.45 2.38
C TRP A 178 11.43 9.10 3.06
N LYS A 179 12.54 8.99 3.81
CA LYS A 179 12.83 7.79 4.59
C LYS A 179 11.73 7.52 5.62
N TYR A 180 11.15 8.54 6.25
CA TYR A 180 10.07 8.39 7.22
C TYR A 180 8.73 8.00 6.59
N HIS A 181 8.47 8.46 5.36
CA HIS A 181 7.29 8.02 4.60
C HIS A 181 7.35 6.51 4.29
N ARG A 182 8.57 5.95 4.13
CA ARG A 182 8.79 4.52 3.84
C ARG A 182 8.97 3.68 5.10
N CYS A 183 9.86 4.08 6.02
CA CYS A 183 10.35 3.27 7.14
C CYS A 183 10.48 4.04 8.46
N VAL A 184 10.33 3.30 9.56
CA VAL A 184 10.63 3.75 10.93
C VAL A 184 12.15 3.88 11.04
N GLU A 185 12.63 5.01 11.56
CA GLU A 185 13.99 5.11 12.09
C GLU A 185 13.95 4.75 13.57
N TYR A 186 14.77 3.78 13.98
CA TYR A 186 14.90 3.41 15.39
C TYR A 186 15.73 4.45 16.14
N VAL A 187 15.12 4.99 17.18
CA VAL A 187 15.61 5.22 18.56
C VAL A 187 14.84 6.45 19.09
N ASN A 188 13.88 6.20 19.98
CA ASN A 188 13.19 7.17 20.85
C ASN A 188 12.13 8.11 20.25
N THR A 189 11.64 7.95 19.02
CA THR A 189 10.48 8.74 18.53
C THR A 189 9.56 7.90 17.64
N PHE A 190 8.26 7.92 17.94
CA PHE A 190 7.21 7.23 17.19
C PHE A 190 7.13 7.78 15.76
N SER A 191 7.80 7.12 14.80
CA SER A 191 7.80 7.54 13.40
C SER A 191 6.74 6.76 12.62
N ILE A 192 5.77 7.49 12.05
CA ILE A 192 4.67 6.93 11.26
C ILE A 192 5.22 6.52 9.88
N SER A 193 5.58 5.25 9.72
CA SER A 193 6.13 4.76 8.45
C SER A 193 5.17 3.91 7.65
N GLY A 194 5.30 3.95 6.32
CA GLY A 194 4.47 3.15 5.41
C GLY A 194 4.55 1.64 5.69
N TYR A 195 5.74 1.10 6.00
CA TYR A 195 5.87 -0.32 6.34
C TYR A 195 5.29 -0.67 7.71
N ALA A 196 5.43 0.21 8.73
CA ALA A 196 4.78 -0.01 10.01
C ALA A 196 3.25 0.02 9.88
N ILE A 197 2.71 0.97 9.10
CA ILE A 197 1.29 1.02 8.76
C ILE A 197 0.89 -0.27 8.03
N ALA A 198 1.69 -0.79 7.09
CA ALA A 198 1.37 -2.04 6.41
C ALA A 198 1.28 -3.25 7.35
N VAL A 199 2.15 -3.33 8.36
CA VAL A 199 2.06 -4.37 9.42
C VAL A 199 0.78 -4.18 10.24
N LEU A 200 0.47 -2.95 10.65
CA LEU A 200 -0.76 -2.66 11.39
C LEU A 200 -2.02 -2.94 10.57
N LEU A 201 -2.02 -2.69 9.26
CA LEU A 201 -3.11 -3.05 8.36
C LEU A 201 -3.28 -4.57 8.25
N ALA A 202 -2.19 -5.35 8.26
CA ALA A 202 -2.29 -6.80 8.33
C ALA A 202 -2.90 -7.25 9.67
N SER A 203 -2.48 -6.66 10.79
CA SER A 203 -3.10 -6.90 12.10
C SER A 203 -4.57 -6.50 12.15
N GLU A 204 -4.94 -5.41 11.47
CA GLU A 204 -6.32 -4.92 11.39
C GLU A 204 -7.24 -5.92 10.68
N ILE A 205 -6.76 -6.56 9.61
CA ILE A 205 -7.48 -7.66 8.94
C ILE A 205 -7.65 -8.85 9.90
N MET A 206 -6.65 -9.14 10.74
CA MET A 206 -6.78 -10.19 11.77
C MET A 206 -7.83 -9.82 12.82
N LEU A 207 -7.87 -8.56 13.28
CA LEU A 207 -8.92 -8.10 14.20
C LEU A 207 -10.31 -8.15 13.56
N ALA A 208 -10.43 -7.83 12.27
CA ALA A 208 -11.70 -7.96 11.56
C ALA A 208 -12.26 -9.40 11.64
N LEU A 209 -11.39 -10.41 11.43
CA LEU A 209 -11.76 -11.83 11.51
C LEU A 209 -12.01 -12.32 12.94
N TRP A 210 -11.13 -11.97 13.87
CA TRP A 210 -11.05 -12.62 15.19
C TRP A 210 -11.63 -11.80 16.33
N ASN A 211 -11.83 -10.48 16.17
CA ASN A 211 -12.31 -9.60 17.23
C ASN A 211 -13.74 -9.08 17.00
N THR A 212 -14.21 -9.03 15.74
CA THR A 212 -15.57 -8.59 15.46
C THR A 212 -16.58 -9.73 15.66
N THR A 213 -17.72 -9.43 16.28
CA THR A 213 -18.81 -10.41 16.44
C THR A 213 -19.31 -10.94 15.10
N TRP A 214 -19.35 -10.09 14.08
CA TRP A 214 -19.74 -10.52 12.73
C TRP A 214 -18.72 -11.49 12.12
N GLY A 215 -17.42 -11.16 12.16
CA GLY A 215 -16.36 -12.00 11.62
C GLY A 215 -16.33 -13.40 12.25
N GLN A 216 -16.43 -13.46 13.59
CA GLN A 216 -16.50 -14.70 14.35
C GLN A 216 -17.75 -15.54 14.03
N LYS A 217 -18.88 -14.89 13.71
CA LYS A 217 -20.14 -15.57 13.40
C LYS A 217 -20.15 -16.16 12.00
N VAL A 218 -19.59 -15.46 11.01
CA VAL A 218 -19.69 -15.86 9.59
C VAL A 218 -18.51 -16.69 9.11
N THR A 219 -17.41 -16.73 9.87
CA THR A 219 -16.19 -17.44 9.49
C THR A 219 -15.95 -18.61 10.43
N SER A 220 -15.92 -19.84 9.90
CA SER A 220 -15.54 -21.00 10.70
C SER A 220 -14.07 -20.90 11.13
N THR A 221 -13.71 -21.50 12.27
CA THR A 221 -12.33 -21.46 12.78
C THR A 221 -11.30 -21.95 11.75
N PRO A 222 -11.51 -23.07 11.00
CA PRO A 222 -10.57 -23.47 9.97
C PRO A 222 -10.42 -22.45 8.83
N ALA A 223 -11.52 -21.82 8.40
CA ALA A 223 -11.47 -20.78 7.38
C ALA A 223 -10.75 -19.52 7.88
N ALA A 224 -10.99 -19.12 9.13
CA ALA A 224 -10.32 -17.98 9.74
C ALA A 224 -8.81 -18.22 9.85
N MET A 225 -8.37 -19.43 10.22
CA MET A 225 -6.96 -19.82 10.23
C MET A 225 -6.34 -19.75 8.84
N LEU A 226 -7.03 -20.29 7.82
CA LEU A 226 -6.57 -20.22 6.43
C LEU A 226 -6.38 -18.77 5.96
N LEU A 227 -7.37 -17.90 6.21
CA LEU A 227 -7.29 -16.48 5.86
C LEU A 227 -6.15 -15.77 6.63
N SER A 228 -5.92 -16.12 7.88
CA SER A 228 -4.75 -15.66 8.64
C SER A 228 -3.44 -16.04 7.97
N PHE A 229 -3.29 -17.30 7.53
CA PHE A 229 -2.09 -17.72 6.77
C PHE A 229 -1.93 -16.96 5.46
N VAL A 230 -3.02 -16.66 4.75
CA VAL A 230 -2.97 -15.83 3.53
C VAL A 230 -2.46 -14.43 3.86
N VAL A 231 -2.95 -13.79 4.93
CA VAL A 231 -2.48 -12.46 5.34
C VAL A 231 -1.01 -12.47 5.72
N PHE A 232 -0.55 -13.47 6.49
CA PHE A 232 0.87 -13.63 6.81
C PHE A 232 1.72 -13.87 5.55
N GLY A 233 1.25 -14.69 4.62
CA GLY A 233 1.93 -14.96 3.35
C GLY A 233 2.09 -13.71 2.49
N VAL A 234 1.03 -12.90 2.38
CA VAL A 234 1.07 -11.60 1.70
C VAL A 234 2.05 -10.66 2.42
N GLY A 235 1.94 -10.52 3.74
CA GLY A 235 2.84 -9.69 4.55
C GLY A 235 4.31 -10.07 4.39
N TYR A 236 4.63 -11.37 4.45
CA TYR A 236 5.97 -11.90 4.23
C TYR A 236 6.51 -11.56 2.83
N LYS A 237 5.69 -11.71 1.79
CA LYS A 237 6.08 -11.37 0.42
C LYS A 237 6.28 -9.86 0.21
N VAL A 238 5.50 -9.01 0.89
CA VAL A 238 5.73 -7.56 0.91
C VAL A 238 7.05 -7.25 1.62
N ALA A 239 7.30 -7.83 2.80
CA ALA A 239 8.53 -7.65 3.56
C ALA A 239 9.77 -8.01 2.74
N ARG A 240 9.70 -9.07 1.93
CA ARG A 240 10.77 -9.48 1.01
C ARG A 240 11.09 -8.50 -0.11
N ARG A 241 10.23 -7.52 -0.38
CA ARG A 241 10.48 -6.46 -1.38
C ARG A 241 11.05 -5.19 -0.77
N VAL A 242 11.13 -5.12 0.55
CA VAL A 242 11.68 -3.96 1.27
C VAL A 242 13.17 -3.86 0.98
N GLN A 243 13.58 -2.73 0.42
CA GLN A 243 14.99 -2.44 0.16
C GLN A 243 15.58 -1.78 1.40
N VAL A 244 16.27 -2.57 2.23
CA VAL A 244 16.81 -2.11 3.53
C VAL A 244 17.77 -0.92 3.42
N THR A 245 18.50 -0.83 2.30
CA THR A 245 19.38 0.30 1.97
C THR A 245 18.64 1.63 1.83
N LYS A 246 17.34 1.60 1.52
CA LYS A 246 16.48 2.79 1.41
C LYS A 246 15.87 3.23 2.75
N LEU A 247 16.15 2.51 3.84
CA LEU A 247 15.60 2.77 5.16
C LEU A 247 16.48 3.68 6.02
N GLY A 248 17.61 4.15 5.49
CA GLY A 248 18.54 5.01 6.23
C GLY A 248 19.34 4.29 7.31
N MET A 249 19.22 2.96 7.40
CA MET A 249 20.07 2.13 8.25
C MET A 249 21.45 2.02 7.61
N THR A 250 22.39 2.85 8.05
CA THR A 250 23.82 2.63 7.80
C THR A 250 24.19 1.27 8.35
N GLN A 251 24.86 0.43 7.55
CA GLN A 251 25.46 -0.79 8.08
C GLN A 251 26.47 -0.36 9.14
N ALA A 252 26.26 -0.78 10.38
CA ALA A 252 27.36 -0.88 11.32
C ALA A 252 28.32 -1.89 10.69
N GLY A 253 29.42 -1.40 10.13
CA GLY A 253 30.49 -2.26 9.65
C GLY A 253 31.08 -3.06 10.82
N PRO A 254 31.68 -4.23 10.54
CA PRO A 254 32.41 -4.99 11.55
C PRO A 254 33.57 -4.19 12.16
#